data_AF-A0A565C345-F1
#
_entry.id   AF-A0A565C345-F1
#
_cell.length_a   1.000
_cell.length_b   1.000
_cell.length_c   1.000
_cell.angle_alpha   90.00
_cell.angle_beta   90.00
_cell.angle_gamma   90.00
#
_symmetry.space_group_name_H-M   'P 1'
#
loop_
_entity.id
_entity.type
_entity.pdbx_description
1 polymer ?
#
loop_
_entity_poly.entity_id
_entity_poly.type
_entity_poly.pdbx_seq_one_letter_code
_entity_poly.pdbx_strand_id
1 'polypeptide(L)'
;MVQNKPEWEVKVTDTNSCEFMNIKLSCTGFKSVTTIESSVLSKADNGCLLNNGHGLFYQGSFAFKYVWDTRYDFKIIDATIACS
;
A
#
# COMPACT_ATOMS: atom_id res chain seq x y z
N MET A 1 5.58 4.88 18.63
CA MET A 1 5.29 6.33 18.47
C MET A 1 6.56 7.01 18.03
N VAL A 2 6.49 7.88 17.02
CA VAL A 2 7.64 8.64 16.49
C VAL A 2 7.22 10.10 16.41
N GLN A 3 8.05 11.02 16.93
CA GLN A 3 7.73 12.46 17.02
C GLN A 3 6.33 12.74 17.61
N ASN A 4 5.96 12.03 18.69
CA ASN A 4 4.67 12.17 19.36
C ASN A 4 3.43 11.81 18.50
N LYS A 5 3.62 11.11 17.38
CA LYS A 5 2.55 10.60 16.52
C LYS A 5 2.46 9.07 16.56
N PRO A 6 1.24 8.51 16.41
CA PRO A 6 1.08 7.06 16.33
C PRO A 6 1.70 6.49 15.06
N GLU A 7 2.11 5.23 15.16
CA GLU A 7 2.53 4.40 14.03
C GLU A 7 1.36 3.52 13.63
N TRP A 8 1.07 3.47 12.34
CA TRP A 8 -0.02 2.71 11.75
C TRP A 8 0.55 1.64 10.82
N GLU A 9 0.00 0.43 10.91
CA GLU A 9 0.30 -0.64 9.97
C GLU A 9 -0.82 -0.78 8.94
N VAL A 10 -0.44 -0.81 7.68
CA VAL A 10 -1.31 -1.15 6.56
C VAL A 10 -0.98 -2.57 6.16
N LYS A 11 -1.99 -3.43 6.09
CA LYS A 11 -1.87 -4.78 5.58
C LYS A 11 -2.79 -4.96 4.38
N VAL A 12 -2.20 -5.29 3.24
CA VAL A 12 -2.90 -5.68 2.01
C VAL A 12 -2.79 -7.19 1.91
N THR A 13 -3.93 -7.88 1.82
CA THR A 13 -3.98 -9.34 1.78
C THR A 13 -4.75 -9.75 0.54
N ASP A 14 -4.17 -10.63 -0.26
CA ASP A 14 -4.91 -11.29 -1.32
C ASP A 14 -5.64 -12.50 -0.74
N THR A 15 -6.95 -12.54 -0.97
CA THR A 15 -7.86 -13.61 -0.51
C THR A 15 -8.41 -14.43 -1.68
N ASN A 16 -8.02 -14.14 -2.92
CA ASN A 16 -8.46 -14.87 -4.10
C ASN A 16 -7.36 -15.77 -4.63
N SER A 17 -7.70 -16.70 -5.53
CA SER A 17 -6.75 -17.60 -6.21
C SER A 17 -5.95 -16.93 -7.35
N CYS A 18 -6.23 -15.66 -7.65
CA CYS A 18 -5.61 -14.92 -8.75
C CYS A 18 -4.49 -14.04 -8.23
N GLU A 19 -3.45 -13.83 -9.03
CA GLU A 19 -2.37 -12.90 -8.69
C GLU A 19 -2.81 -11.44 -8.93
N PHE A 20 -2.60 -10.58 -7.93
CA PHE A 20 -2.83 -9.14 -8.05
C PHE A 20 -1.50 -8.40 -8.21
N MET A 21 -1.33 -7.72 -9.34
CA MET A 21 -0.14 -6.92 -9.67
C MET A 21 -0.51 -5.45 -9.90
N ASN A 22 0.49 -4.58 -9.95
CA ASN A 22 0.31 -3.14 -10.22
C ASN A 22 -0.77 -2.48 -9.34
N ILE A 23 -0.88 -2.92 -8.08
CA ILE A 23 -1.90 -2.43 -7.15
C ILE A 23 -1.63 -0.96 -6.87
N LYS A 24 -2.62 -0.11 -7.15
CA LYS A 24 -2.59 1.32 -6.80
C LYS A 24 -3.54 1.58 -5.64
N LEU A 25 -3.03 2.30 -4.65
CA LEU A 25 -3.78 2.79 -3.51
C LEU A 25 -4.09 4.28 -3.68
N SER A 26 -5.28 4.70 -3.23
CA SER A 26 -5.58 6.12 -3.05
C SER A 26 -4.61 6.69 -2.02
N CYS A 27 -3.83 7.70 -2.39
CA CYS A 27 -2.87 8.35 -1.49
C CYS A 27 -2.81 9.88 -1.66
N THR A 28 -3.83 10.47 -2.28
CA THR A 28 -3.92 11.92 -2.42
C THR A 28 -3.98 12.59 -1.05
N GLY A 29 -3.04 13.50 -0.79
CA GLY A 29 -2.93 14.18 0.51
C GLY A 29 -2.31 13.32 1.62
N PHE A 30 -1.98 12.05 1.36
CA PHE A 30 -1.26 11.21 2.31
C PHE A 30 0.12 11.78 2.60
N LYS A 31 0.49 11.84 3.89
CA LYS A 31 1.82 12.23 4.36
C LYS A 31 2.21 11.32 5.52
N SER A 32 3.48 10.93 5.54
CA SER A 32 4.09 10.22 6.68
C SER A 32 5.24 11.05 7.22
N VAL A 33 5.41 11.06 8.54
CA VAL A 33 6.58 11.67 9.20
C VAL A 33 7.83 10.85 8.93
N THR A 34 7.69 9.53 8.89
CA THR A 34 8.77 8.62 8.49
C THR A 34 8.77 8.45 6.98
N THR A 35 9.96 8.45 6.39
CA THR A 35 10.13 8.09 4.98
C THR A 35 9.67 6.65 4.77
N ILE A 36 8.83 6.45 3.76
CA ILE A 36 8.46 5.12 3.26
C ILE A 36 9.31 4.88 2.02
N GLU A 37 9.98 3.75 1.96
CA GLU A 37 10.80 3.36 0.81
C GLU A 37 9.95 3.33 -0.47
N SER A 38 10.50 3.82 -1.57
CA SER A 38 9.79 3.86 -2.86
C SER A 38 9.49 2.46 -3.41
N SER A 39 10.26 1.45 -2.99
CA SER A 39 9.99 0.03 -3.27
C SER A 39 8.71 -0.47 -2.58
N VAL A 40 8.28 0.18 -1.50
CA VAL A 40 7.10 -0.17 -0.73
C VAL A 40 5.87 0.58 -1.24
N LEU A 41 5.99 1.91 -1.36
CA LEU A 41 4.91 2.77 -1.81
C LEU A 41 5.48 3.98 -2.56
N SER A 42 5.28 4.04 -3.88
CA SER A 42 5.74 5.14 -4.72
C SER A 42 4.56 5.92 -5.30
N LYS A 43 4.73 7.23 -5.50
CA LYS A 43 3.70 8.05 -6.15
C LYS A 43 3.59 7.69 -7.64
N ALA A 44 2.36 7.54 -8.11
CA ALA A 44 1.98 7.35 -9.50
C ALA A 44 0.91 8.39 -9.89
N ASP A 45 0.49 8.43 -11.16
CA ASP A 45 -0.37 9.51 -11.68
C ASP A 45 -1.69 9.69 -10.90
N ASN A 46 -2.43 8.60 -10.64
CA ASN A 46 -3.74 8.67 -9.96
C ASN A 46 -3.73 8.14 -8.51
N GLY A 47 -2.56 7.83 -7.95
CA GLY A 47 -2.45 7.22 -6.62
C GLY A 47 -1.03 6.81 -6.27
N CYS A 48 -0.87 5.77 -5.44
CA CYS A 48 0.42 5.25 -5.06
C CYS A 48 0.54 3.78 -5.43
N LEU A 49 1.60 3.44 -6.15
CA LEU A 49 1.93 2.07 -6.54
C LEU A 49 2.51 1.32 -5.34
N LEU A 50 1.90 0.20 -5.00
CA LEU A 50 2.33 -0.69 -3.93
C LEU A 50 3.41 -1.65 -4.43
N ASN A 51 4.39 -1.96 -3.58
CA ASN A 51 5.38 -3.03 -3.79
C ASN A 51 6.09 -2.94 -5.15
N ASN A 52 6.32 -1.72 -5.65
CA ASN A 52 6.87 -1.46 -6.98
C ASN A 52 6.12 -2.17 -8.14
N GLY A 53 4.82 -2.42 -7.96
CA GLY A 53 3.97 -3.13 -8.91
C GLY A 53 4.10 -4.65 -8.89
N HIS A 54 4.97 -5.22 -8.06
CA HIS A 54 5.13 -6.67 -7.94
C HIS A 54 3.86 -7.33 -7.39
N GLY A 55 3.61 -8.54 -7.88
CA GLY A 55 2.43 -9.31 -7.52
C GLY A 55 2.32 -9.65 -6.04
N LEU A 56 1.09 -9.68 -5.54
CA LEU A 56 0.73 -10.44 -4.36
C LEU A 56 0.35 -11.84 -4.83
N PHE A 57 1.18 -12.83 -4.50
CA PHE A 57 0.89 -14.24 -4.74
C PHE A 57 -0.30 -14.71 -3.90
N TYR A 58 -0.88 -15.86 -4.26
CA TYR A 58 -1.97 -16.51 -3.53
C TYR A 58 -1.73 -16.55 -2.02
N GLN A 59 -2.68 -16.06 -1.24
CA GLN A 59 -2.60 -15.92 0.24
C GLN A 59 -1.43 -15.06 0.74
N GLY A 60 -0.80 -14.33 -0.16
CA GLY A 60 0.22 -13.35 0.14
C GLY A 60 -0.37 -12.17 0.90
N SER A 61 0.45 -11.61 1.78
CA SER A 61 0.16 -10.32 2.38
C SER A 61 1.37 -9.43 2.29
N PHE A 62 1.12 -8.16 2.01
CA PHE A 62 2.13 -7.12 2.03
C PHE A 62 1.75 -6.12 3.11
N ALA A 63 2.71 -5.81 3.98
CA ALA A 63 2.50 -4.89 5.08
C ALA A 63 3.56 -3.81 5.08
N PHE A 64 3.13 -2.58 5.38
CA PHE A 64 4.04 -1.47 5.60
C PHE A 64 3.50 -0.57 6.69
N LYS A 65 4.40 0.26 7.23
CA LYS A 65 4.07 1.15 8.33
C LYS A 65 4.28 2.60 7.95
N TYR A 66 3.49 3.47 8.56
CA TYR A 66 3.63 4.91 8.43
C TYR A 66 3.36 5.60 9.77
N VAL A 67 3.87 6.82 9.91
CA VAL A 67 3.68 7.62 11.13
C VAL A 67 2.91 8.88 10.77
N TRP A 68 1.72 9.02 11.35
CA TRP A 68 0.87 10.20 11.11
C TRP A 68 -0.15 10.41 12.23
N ASP A 69 -0.76 11.60 12.29
CA ASP A 69 -1.70 12.00 13.34
C ASP A 69 -2.97 11.15 13.34
N THR A 70 -3.47 10.82 12.15
CA THR A 70 -4.70 10.05 11.97
C THR A 70 -4.45 8.85 11.08
N ARG A 71 -5.24 7.79 11.30
CA ARG A 71 -5.28 6.66 10.38
C ARG A 71 -5.78 7.14 9.01
N TYR A 72 -4.97 6.92 7.99
CA TYR A 72 -5.33 7.16 6.61
C TYR A 72 -6.06 5.95 6.02
N ASP A 73 -7.16 6.23 5.31
CA ASP A 73 -8.02 5.22 4.70
C ASP A 73 -7.59 4.96 3.26
N PHE A 74 -6.60 4.07 3.09
CA PHE A 74 -6.16 3.62 1.77
C PHE A 74 -7.25 2.79 1.10
N LYS A 75 -7.65 3.17 -0.12
CA LYS A 75 -8.54 2.38 -0.99
C LYS A 75 -7.75 1.82 -2.15
N ILE A 76 -8.06 0.61 -2.57
CA ILE A 76 -7.59 0.09 -3.85
C ILE A 76 -8.36 0.84 -4.94
N ILE A 77 -7.65 1.54 -5.80
CA ILE A 77 -8.23 2.31 -6.91
C ILE A 77 -8.00 1.64 -8.28
N ASP A 78 -6.97 0.79 -8.37
CA ASP A 78 -6.60 0.09 -9.60
C ASP A 78 -5.75 -1.14 -9.23
N ALA A 79 -5.86 -2.21 -10.02
CA ALA A 79 -5.04 -3.41 -9.92
C ALA A 79 -5.13 -4.22 -11.23
N THR A 80 -4.02 -4.85 -11.61
CA THR A 80 -3.99 -5.88 -12.66
C THR A 80 -4.25 -7.24 -12.03
N ILE A 81 -5.24 -7.96 -12.53
CA ILE A 81 -5.61 -9.29 -12.02
C ILE A 81 -5.21 -10.33 -13.06
N ALA A 82 -4.42 -11.32 -12.67
CA ALA A 82 -4.06 -12.47 -13.49
C ALA A 82 -4.63 -13.75 -12.88
N CYS A 83 -5.59 -14.37 -13.58
CA CYS A 83 -6.21 -15.63 -13.19
C CYS A 83 -5.85 -16.72 -14.21
N SER A 84 -5.55 -17.93 -13.72
CA SER A 84 -5.30 -19.13 -14.54
C SER A 84 -6.54 -20.00 -14.68
#